data_AF-A0A242K256-F1
#
_entry.id   AF-A0A242K256-F1
#
_cell.length_a   1.000
_cell.length_b   1.000
_cell.length_c   1.000
_cell.angle_alpha   90.00
_cell.angle_beta   90.00
_cell.angle_gamma   90.00
#
_symmetry.space_group_name_H-M   'P 1'
#
loop_
_entity.id
_entity.type
_entity.pdbx_description
1 polymer ?
#
loop_
_entity_poly.entity_id
_entity_poly.type
_entity_poly.pdbx_seq_one_letter_code
_entity_poly.pdbx_strand_id
1 'polypeptide(L)'
;MADYCSACGMLKEYAPTILTDGVTDKECKSLQNDTGLNPDLDVLHTNCEDLNDLLDCLLVSLHDKQVAYDFCHWKEYAAELMANLYTLQKAMICSECGQWIKLHELEDSINKLWAKMAKVEEALDALAAQRWEVDARHVIQEQVPELYITIDRSGKFEFNWTDWDMSGGVITNPMGRGKLTGKINFGMTQENGMTAKWQVRSVTLSNVSYTTLNVRSLEFVIKFYVPTINGGNLEYERAHNSLTSFSDTLNKTIPINLNGSLGPGQDTGWLQIFTFKDQGLVLSSIVDGQVKFINNNKTSVPPYI
;
A
#
# COMPACT_ATOMS: atom_id res chain seq x y z
N MET A 1 -33.15 -17.65 39.34
CA MET A 1 -33.39 -17.01 40.65
C MET A 1 -33.69 -18.10 41.63
N ALA A 2 -32.80 -18.26 42.59
CA ALA A 2 -32.97 -19.20 43.69
C ALA A 2 -33.78 -18.52 44.80
N ASP A 3 -34.31 -19.29 45.75
CA ASP A 3 -34.91 -18.73 46.97
C ASP A 3 -33.82 -17.99 47.77
N TYR A 4 -34.07 -16.80 48.31
CA TYR A 4 -33.06 -16.03 49.06
C TYR A 4 -32.50 -16.83 50.25
N CYS A 5 -33.29 -17.73 50.84
CA CYS A 5 -32.81 -18.64 51.89
C CYS A 5 -31.74 -19.61 51.37
N SER A 6 -31.87 -20.05 50.11
CA SER A 6 -30.88 -20.90 49.44
C SER A 6 -29.65 -20.11 49.00
N ALA A 7 -29.79 -18.91 48.42
CA ALA A 7 -28.67 -18.07 48.02
C ALA A 7 -27.81 -17.63 49.22
N CYS A 8 -28.44 -17.18 50.31
CA CYS A 8 -27.72 -16.87 51.55
C CYS A 8 -27.12 -18.11 52.21
N GLY A 9 -27.72 -19.29 52.04
CA GLY A 9 -27.18 -20.55 52.53
C GLY A 9 -25.90 -20.93 51.79
N MET A 10 -25.91 -20.84 50.46
CA MET A 10 -24.75 -21.10 49.62
C MET A 10 -23.62 -20.11 49.91
N LEU A 11 -23.89 -18.80 49.96
CA LEU A 11 -22.88 -17.80 50.29
C LEU A 11 -22.22 -18.03 51.67
N LYS A 12 -22.98 -18.51 52.67
CA LYS A 12 -22.39 -18.89 53.97
C LYS A 12 -21.45 -20.08 53.88
N GLU A 13 -21.68 -20.98 52.94
CA GLU A 13 -20.87 -22.17 52.75
C GLU A 13 -19.57 -21.85 52.01
N TYR A 14 -19.65 -21.11 50.90
CA TYR A 14 -18.50 -20.91 50.03
C TYR A 14 -17.84 -19.52 50.14
N ALA A 15 -18.53 -18.49 50.64
CA ALA A 15 -17.98 -17.12 50.78
C ALA A 15 -18.46 -16.41 52.07
N PRO A 16 -18.28 -17.02 53.27
CA PRO A 16 -18.87 -16.50 54.51
C PRO A 16 -18.36 -15.12 54.91
N THR A 17 -17.12 -14.78 54.58
CA THR A 17 -16.47 -13.51 54.93
C THR A 17 -17.13 -12.31 54.29
N ILE A 18 -17.82 -12.50 53.15
CA ILE A 18 -18.54 -11.41 52.48
C ILE A 18 -19.73 -10.92 53.28
N LEU A 19 -20.37 -11.81 54.05
CA LEU A 19 -21.54 -11.44 54.86
C LEU A 19 -21.15 -10.67 56.12
N THR A 20 -19.88 -10.74 56.54
CA THR A 20 -19.37 -10.03 57.73
C THR A 20 -18.54 -8.81 57.36
N ASP A 21 -17.65 -8.95 56.39
CA ASP A 21 -16.59 -7.97 56.08
C ASP A 21 -16.83 -7.25 54.74
N GLY A 22 -17.85 -7.68 53.99
CA GLY A 22 -18.11 -7.25 52.62
C GLY A 22 -17.05 -7.76 51.64
N VAL A 23 -16.95 -7.11 50.48
CA VAL A 23 -15.92 -7.44 49.47
C VAL A 23 -14.58 -6.85 49.92
N THR A 24 -13.57 -7.68 50.15
CA THR A 24 -12.19 -7.24 50.42
C THR A 24 -11.35 -7.25 49.15
N ASP A 25 -10.06 -6.90 49.24
CA ASP A 25 -9.15 -6.92 48.08
C ASP A 25 -8.98 -8.34 47.50
N LYS A 26 -9.10 -9.38 48.33
CA LYS A 26 -9.02 -10.77 47.89
C LYS A 26 -10.17 -11.11 46.95
N GLU A 27 -11.40 -10.89 47.39
CA GLU A 27 -12.61 -11.14 46.60
C GLU A 27 -12.63 -10.22 45.38
N CYS A 28 -12.23 -8.96 45.54
CA CYS A 28 -12.13 -8.02 44.42
C CYS A 28 -11.17 -8.50 43.33
N LYS A 29 -10.00 -9.01 43.71
CA LYS A 29 -9.03 -9.57 42.76
C LYS A 29 -9.52 -10.86 42.11
N SER A 30 -10.25 -11.69 42.84
CA SER A 30 -10.90 -12.89 42.29
C SER A 30 -11.94 -12.51 41.23
N LEU A 31 -12.81 -11.54 41.54
CA LEU A 31 -13.78 -11.00 40.58
C LEU A 31 -13.10 -10.37 39.37
N GLN A 32 -11.99 -9.65 39.54
CA GLN A 32 -11.23 -9.11 38.41
C GLN A 32 -10.68 -10.20 37.47
N ASN A 33 -10.52 -11.43 37.97
CA ASN A 33 -10.04 -12.58 37.19
C ASN A 33 -11.15 -13.50 36.69
N ASP A 34 -12.43 -13.16 36.91
CA ASP A 34 -13.59 -14.00 36.60
C ASP A 34 -13.57 -15.37 37.31
N THR A 35 -13.10 -15.39 38.56
CA THR A 35 -13.03 -16.60 39.39
C THR A 35 -14.00 -16.58 40.57
N GLY A 36 -15.06 -15.76 40.47
CA GLY A 36 -16.07 -15.65 41.51
C GLY A 36 -15.57 -14.92 42.77
N LEU A 37 -16.29 -15.09 43.87
CA LEU A 37 -16.03 -14.46 45.16
C LEU A 37 -15.00 -15.22 45.99
N ASN A 38 -14.90 -16.55 45.84
CA ASN A 38 -13.91 -17.34 46.58
C ASN A 38 -12.92 -18.04 45.64
N PRO A 39 -11.67 -17.55 45.55
CA PRO A 39 -10.64 -18.16 44.70
C PRO A 39 -10.06 -19.47 45.29
N ASP A 40 -10.44 -19.85 46.52
CA ASP A 40 -9.91 -21.04 47.19
C ASP A 40 -10.78 -22.29 46.98
N LEU A 41 -11.84 -22.21 46.17
CA LEU A 41 -12.71 -23.35 45.87
C LEU A 41 -12.01 -24.36 44.94
N ASP A 42 -12.26 -25.65 45.16
CA ASP A 42 -11.79 -26.73 44.28
C ASP A 42 -12.38 -26.60 42.86
N VAL A 43 -13.63 -26.12 42.77
CA VAL A 43 -14.31 -25.77 41.53
C VAL A 43 -14.72 -24.31 41.64
N LEU A 44 -14.07 -23.46 40.84
CA LEU A 44 -14.32 -22.02 40.84
C LEU A 44 -15.68 -21.71 40.22
N HIS A 45 -16.39 -20.79 40.84
CA HIS A 45 -17.59 -20.17 40.26
C HIS A 45 -17.20 -19.06 39.28
N THR A 46 -18.14 -18.73 38.40
CA THR A 46 -18.06 -17.53 37.57
C THR A 46 -18.50 -16.30 38.35
N ASN A 47 -18.12 -15.10 37.90
CA ASN A 47 -18.65 -13.87 38.48
C ASN A 47 -20.17 -13.78 38.35
N CYS A 48 -20.74 -14.34 37.28
CA CYS A 48 -22.17 -14.27 37.03
C CYS A 48 -22.96 -15.06 38.08
N GLU A 49 -22.52 -16.27 38.41
CA GLU A 49 -23.14 -17.11 39.45
C GLU A 49 -23.11 -16.38 40.80
N ASP A 50 -21.92 -15.96 41.22
CA ASP A 50 -21.74 -15.39 42.55
C ASP A 50 -22.37 -13.99 42.72
N LEU A 51 -22.42 -13.16 41.68
CA LEU A 51 -23.10 -11.87 41.75
C LEU A 51 -24.63 -12.03 41.81
N ASN A 52 -25.19 -13.09 41.22
CA ASN A 52 -26.62 -13.41 41.37
C ASN A 52 -26.92 -13.86 42.80
N ASP A 53 -26.10 -14.75 43.37
CA ASP A 53 -26.26 -15.18 44.76
C ASP A 53 -26.13 -14.00 45.74
N LEU A 54 -25.21 -13.08 45.47
CA LEU A 54 -25.02 -11.85 46.25
C LEU A 54 -26.24 -10.92 46.16
N LEU A 55 -26.81 -10.74 44.96
CA LEU A 55 -28.03 -9.94 44.75
C LEU A 55 -29.24 -10.56 45.47
N ASP A 56 -29.46 -11.86 45.28
CA ASP A 56 -30.58 -12.61 45.86
C ASP A 56 -30.46 -12.61 47.40
N CYS A 57 -29.26 -12.81 47.94
CA CYS A 57 -29.07 -12.80 49.39
C CYS A 57 -29.18 -11.41 50.02
N LEU A 58 -28.56 -10.37 49.44
CA LEU A 58 -28.45 -9.08 50.09
C LEU A 58 -29.66 -8.16 49.84
N LEU A 59 -30.19 -8.12 48.62
CA LEU A 59 -31.25 -7.17 48.26
C LEU A 59 -32.63 -7.83 48.19
N VAL A 60 -32.75 -9.02 47.60
CA VAL A 60 -34.05 -9.71 47.53
C VAL A 60 -34.51 -10.10 48.93
N SER A 61 -33.62 -10.64 49.77
CA SER A 61 -33.99 -10.96 51.16
C SER A 61 -34.43 -9.73 51.98
N LEU A 62 -33.80 -8.57 51.75
CA LEU A 62 -34.14 -7.33 52.44
C LEU A 62 -35.46 -6.74 51.94
N HIS A 63 -35.75 -6.89 50.64
CA HIS A 63 -37.04 -6.55 50.05
C HIS A 63 -38.17 -7.40 50.63
N ASP A 64 -37.99 -8.72 50.71
CA ASP A 64 -39.01 -9.63 51.24
C ASP A 64 -39.32 -9.35 52.72
N LYS A 65 -38.32 -8.92 53.49
CA LYS A 65 -38.47 -8.52 54.91
C LYS A 65 -39.03 -7.11 55.09
N GLN A 66 -39.16 -6.31 54.04
CA GLN A 66 -39.55 -4.90 54.13
C GLN A 66 -40.87 -4.70 54.90
N VAL A 67 -41.84 -5.59 54.70
CA VAL A 67 -43.15 -5.55 55.38
C VAL A 67 -43.09 -5.79 56.89
N ALA A 68 -41.99 -6.37 57.39
CA ALA A 68 -41.77 -6.63 58.81
C ALA A 68 -41.07 -5.47 59.54
N TYR A 69 -40.54 -4.47 58.82
CA TYR A 69 -39.91 -3.31 59.44
C TYR A 69 -40.96 -2.30 59.92
N ASP A 70 -40.79 -1.84 61.16
CA ASP A 70 -41.56 -0.73 61.71
C ASP A 70 -41.13 0.58 61.05
N PHE A 71 -42.10 1.35 60.54
CA PHE A 71 -41.88 2.67 59.96
C PHE A 71 -41.20 3.64 60.96
N CYS A 72 -41.44 3.46 62.26
CA CYS A 72 -40.79 4.24 63.31
C CYS A 72 -39.29 3.92 63.46
N HIS A 73 -38.83 2.75 62.97
CA HIS A 73 -37.44 2.26 63.05
C HIS A 73 -36.73 2.23 61.68
N TRP A 74 -37.12 3.09 60.74
CA TRP A 74 -36.60 3.13 59.36
C TRP A 74 -35.07 3.27 59.25
N LYS A 75 -34.39 3.80 60.27
CA LYS A 75 -32.92 3.99 60.27
C LYS A 75 -32.16 2.67 60.25
N GLU A 76 -32.69 1.62 60.89
CA GLU A 76 -32.07 0.30 60.92
C GLU A 76 -32.15 -0.35 59.54
N TYR A 77 -33.34 -0.32 58.93
CA TYR A 77 -33.54 -0.74 57.55
C TYR A 77 -32.63 0.02 56.57
N ALA A 78 -32.55 1.36 56.71
CA ALA A 78 -31.72 2.17 55.84
C ALA A 78 -30.22 1.86 56.00
N ALA A 79 -29.75 1.57 57.21
CA ALA A 79 -28.36 1.18 57.45
C ALA A 79 -28.03 -0.17 56.79
N GLU A 80 -28.90 -1.17 56.93
CA GLU A 80 -28.75 -2.49 56.31
C GLU A 80 -28.81 -2.40 54.79
N LEU A 81 -29.77 -1.65 54.24
CA LEU A 81 -29.87 -1.40 52.80
C LEU A 81 -28.61 -0.76 52.25
N MET A 82 -28.09 0.28 52.91
CA MET A 82 -26.87 0.97 52.47
C MET A 82 -25.64 0.06 52.53
N ALA A 83 -25.51 -0.78 53.56
CA ALA A 83 -24.41 -1.75 53.65
C ALA A 83 -24.49 -2.81 52.55
N ASN A 84 -25.68 -3.36 52.31
CA ASN A 84 -25.92 -4.37 51.28
C ASN A 84 -25.68 -3.82 49.87
N LEU A 85 -26.15 -2.59 49.60
CA LEU A 85 -25.90 -1.89 48.34
C LEU A 85 -24.40 -1.63 48.15
N TYR A 86 -23.69 -1.20 49.20
CA TYR A 86 -22.25 -0.97 49.13
C TYR A 86 -21.49 -2.25 48.76
N THR A 87 -21.80 -3.37 49.42
CA THR A 87 -21.16 -4.67 49.15
C THR A 87 -21.42 -5.15 47.72
N LEU A 88 -22.68 -5.10 47.26
CA LEU A 88 -23.04 -5.49 45.90
C LEU A 88 -22.37 -4.59 44.85
N GLN A 89 -22.40 -3.27 45.04
CA GLN A 89 -21.76 -2.32 44.13
C GLN A 89 -20.24 -2.52 44.07
N LYS A 90 -19.59 -2.76 45.21
CA LYS A 90 -18.16 -3.05 45.25
C LYS A 90 -17.83 -4.33 44.47
N ALA A 91 -18.64 -5.39 44.61
CA ALA A 91 -18.47 -6.62 43.83
C ALA A 91 -18.61 -6.37 42.32
N MET A 92 -19.68 -5.65 41.91
CA MET A 92 -19.90 -5.32 40.50
C MET A 92 -18.74 -4.50 39.92
N ILE A 93 -18.28 -3.46 40.63
CA ILE A 93 -17.15 -2.63 40.19
C ILE A 93 -15.88 -3.47 40.01
N CYS A 94 -15.57 -4.38 40.94
CA CYS A 94 -14.41 -5.26 40.81
C CYS A 94 -14.48 -6.16 39.57
N SER A 95 -15.65 -6.77 39.31
CA SER A 95 -15.89 -7.58 38.10
C SER A 95 -15.74 -6.74 36.83
N GLU A 96 -16.36 -5.55 36.79
CA GLU A 96 -16.28 -4.62 35.65
C GLU A 96 -14.84 -4.16 35.38
N CYS A 97 -14.06 -3.84 36.42
CA CYS A 97 -12.64 -3.50 36.26
C CYS A 97 -11.85 -4.63 35.60
N GLY A 98 -12.11 -5.89 35.97
CA GLY A 98 -11.48 -7.06 35.34
C GLY A 98 -11.85 -7.19 33.86
N GLN A 99 -13.13 -7.01 33.53
CA GLN A 99 -13.61 -7.03 32.15
C GLN A 99 -12.96 -5.92 31.30
N TRP A 100 -12.83 -4.70 31.83
CA TRP A 100 -12.16 -3.60 31.14
C TRP A 100 -10.68 -3.88 30.86
N ILE A 101 -9.96 -4.49 31.81
CA ILE A 101 -8.57 -4.92 31.59
C ILE A 101 -8.51 -5.91 30.41
N LYS A 102 -9.38 -6.92 30.39
CA LYS A 102 -9.44 -7.92 29.31
C LYS A 102 -9.80 -7.29 27.95
N LEU A 103 -10.70 -6.32 27.93
CA LEU A 103 -11.05 -5.59 26.71
C LEU A 103 -9.85 -4.80 26.16
N HIS A 104 -9.09 -4.12 27.02
CA HIS A 104 -7.87 -3.42 26.59
C HIS A 104 -6.78 -4.39 26.09
N GLU A 105 -6.61 -5.54 26.75
CA GLU A 105 -5.70 -6.60 26.28
C GLU A 105 -6.09 -7.14 24.88
N LEU A 106 -7.39 -7.28 24.63
CA LEU A 106 -7.92 -7.68 23.32
C LEU A 106 -7.69 -6.60 22.26
N GLU A 107 -7.96 -5.33 22.58
CA GLU A 107 -7.72 -4.19 21.70
C GLU A 107 -6.24 -4.09 21.29
N ASP A 108 -5.33 -4.21 22.27
CA ASP A 108 -3.89 -4.25 22.01
C ASP A 108 -3.48 -5.41 21.10
N SER A 109 -4.10 -6.58 21.29
CA SER A 109 -3.84 -7.77 20.48
C SER A 109 -4.33 -7.60 19.04
N ILE A 110 -5.52 -7.01 18.86
CA ILE A 110 -6.09 -6.66 17.56
C ILE A 110 -5.20 -5.65 16.84
N ASN A 111 -4.77 -4.59 17.52
CA ASN A 111 -3.87 -3.57 16.97
C ASN A 111 -2.52 -4.16 16.50
N LYS A 112 -1.96 -5.10 17.28
CA LYS A 112 -0.75 -5.84 16.88
C LYS A 112 -0.97 -6.71 15.64
N LEU A 113 -2.14 -7.33 15.50
CA LEU A 113 -2.48 -8.12 14.31
C LEU A 113 -2.62 -7.24 13.06
N TRP A 114 -3.33 -6.11 13.16
CA TRP A 114 -3.43 -5.13 12.07
C TRP A 114 -2.05 -4.64 11.60
N ALA A 115 -1.15 -4.32 12.53
CA ALA A 115 0.21 -3.89 12.19
C ALA A 115 1.02 -5.00 11.48
N LYS A 116 0.81 -6.27 11.84
CA LYS A 116 1.43 -7.40 11.14
C LYS A 116 0.84 -7.60 9.74
N MET A 117 -0.48 -7.48 9.60
CA MET A 117 -1.17 -7.58 8.30
C MET A 117 -0.67 -6.51 7.32
N ALA A 118 -0.55 -5.26 7.76
CA ALA A 118 -0.02 -4.17 6.93
C ALA A 118 1.39 -4.47 6.40
N LYS A 119 2.27 -5.06 7.23
CA LYS A 119 3.61 -5.48 6.80
C LYS A 119 3.59 -6.63 5.79
N VAL A 120 2.63 -7.54 5.90
CA VAL A 120 2.45 -8.64 4.93
C VAL A 120 1.95 -8.10 3.59
N GLU A 121 1.02 -7.15 3.60
CA GLU A 121 0.53 -6.47 2.40
C GLU A 121 1.68 -5.71 1.70
N GLU A 122 2.46 -4.93 2.44
CA GLU A 122 3.63 -4.23 1.88
C GLU A 122 4.67 -5.20 1.28
N ALA A 123 4.93 -6.32 1.95
CA ALA A 123 5.84 -7.35 1.44
C ALA A 123 5.29 -8.03 0.17
N LEU A 124 3.97 -8.26 0.10
CA LEU A 124 3.31 -8.83 -1.07
C LEU A 124 3.41 -7.87 -2.27
N ASP A 125 3.17 -6.59 -2.04
CA ASP A 125 3.25 -5.56 -3.08
C ASP A 125 4.69 -5.41 -3.59
N ALA A 126 5.67 -5.45 -2.69
CA ALA A 126 7.09 -5.45 -3.06
C ALA A 126 7.48 -6.69 -3.87
N LEU A 127 6.97 -7.87 -3.50
CA LEU A 127 7.22 -9.12 -4.23
C LEU A 127 6.57 -9.12 -5.62
N ALA A 128 5.35 -8.59 -5.74
CA ALA A 128 4.67 -8.40 -7.00
C ALA A 128 5.47 -7.44 -7.90
N ALA A 129 6.00 -6.35 -7.35
CA ALA A 129 6.81 -5.39 -8.08
C ALA A 129 8.13 -5.98 -8.62
N GLN A 130 8.75 -6.94 -7.92
CA GLN A 130 9.95 -7.63 -8.40
C GLN A 130 9.72 -8.48 -9.65
N ARG A 131 8.46 -8.82 -9.96
CA ARG A 131 8.09 -9.64 -11.11
C ARG A 131 7.67 -8.79 -12.32
N TRP A 132 7.66 -7.47 -12.21
CA TRP A 132 7.40 -6.61 -13.36
C TRP A 132 8.70 -6.27 -14.07
N GLU A 133 8.63 -6.22 -15.40
CA GLU A 133 9.77 -5.84 -16.22
C GLU A 133 9.33 -4.80 -17.24
N VAL A 134 10.21 -3.82 -17.47
CA VAL A 134 10.06 -2.87 -18.56
C VAL A 134 11.29 -2.98 -19.45
N ASP A 135 11.03 -3.36 -20.69
CA ASP A 135 12.05 -3.39 -21.74
C ASP A 135 11.93 -2.12 -22.58
N ALA A 136 13.08 -1.59 -22.98
CA ALA A 136 13.17 -0.51 -23.95
C ALA A 136 14.13 -0.92 -25.07
N ARG A 137 13.81 -0.56 -26.31
CA ARG A 137 14.67 -0.83 -27.47
C ARG A 137 14.55 0.26 -28.52
N HIS A 138 15.51 0.28 -29.43
CA HIS A 138 15.42 1.04 -30.66
C HIS A 138 15.22 0.09 -31.86
N VAL A 139 14.55 0.57 -32.91
CA VAL A 139 14.43 -0.11 -34.20
C VAL A 139 14.93 0.84 -35.28
N ILE A 140 15.98 0.43 -35.99
CA ILE A 140 16.56 1.18 -37.10
C ILE A 140 15.76 0.87 -38.35
N GLN A 141 15.16 1.90 -38.95
CA GLN A 141 14.46 1.79 -40.24
C GLN A 141 15.42 2.13 -41.39
N GLU A 142 16.22 3.17 -41.21
CA GLU A 142 17.25 3.62 -42.15
C GLU A 142 18.48 4.06 -41.36
N GLN A 143 19.68 3.71 -41.83
CA GLN A 143 20.93 4.04 -41.14
C GLN A 143 21.99 4.58 -42.09
N VAL A 144 22.74 5.55 -41.58
CA VAL A 144 24.02 5.98 -42.11
C VAL A 144 25.15 5.44 -41.23
N PRO A 145 26.41 5.38 -41.72
CA PRO A 145 27.55 4.95 -40.90
C PRO A 145 27.70 5.80 -39.63
N GLU A 146 28.24 5.19 -38.58
CA GLU A 146 28.46 5.80 -37.25
C GLU A 146 27.18 6.18 -36.47
N LEU A 147 26.00 5.72 -36.90
CA LEU A 147 24.78 5.83 -36.08
C LEU A 147 24.92 4.99 -34.80
N TYR A 148 24.79 5.62 -33.64
CA TYR A 148 24.88 4.97 -32.32
C TYR A 148 23.74 5.40 -31.41
N ILE A 149 23.02 4.41 -30.87
CA ILE A 149 21.75 4.63 -30.19
C ILE A 149 21.67 3.79 -28.93
N THR A 150 21.30 4.42 -27.83
CA THR A 150 21.02 3.72 -26.58
C THR A 150 19.66 4.14 -26.04
N ILE A 151 18.93 3.17 -25.50
CA ILE A 151 17.77 3.41 -24.65
C ILE A 151 17.92 2.47 -23.46
N ASP A 152 18.05 3.02 -22.26
CA ASP A 152 18.21 2.22 -21.04
C ASP A 152 16.85 1.86 -20.40
N ARG A 153 16.88 0.97 -19.41
CA ARG A 153 15.68 0.54 -18.66
C ARG A 153 15.03 1.66 -17.85
N SER A 154 15.71 2.80 -17.63
CA SER A 154 15.13 3.98 -17.00
C SER A 154 14.39 4.88 -18.02
N GLY A 155 14.41 4.50 -19.30
CA GLY A 155 13.84 5.25 -20.41
C GLY A 155 14.76 6.36 -20.92
N LYS A 156 15.97 6.54 -20.38
CA LYS A 156 16.91 7.52 -20.92
C LYS A 156 17.41 7.03 -22.26
N PHE A 157 17.50 7.96 -23.21
CA PHE A 157 18.03 7.66 -24.52
C PHE A 157 19.06 8.68 -24.97
N GLU A 158 19.95 8.19 -25.84
CA GLU A 158 20.95 8.98 -26.53
C GLU A 158 21.02 8.52 -27.98
N PHE A 159 20.85 9.48 -28.89
CA PHE A 159 21.03 9.33 -30.32
C PHE A 159 22.27 10.10 -30.73
N ASN A 160 23.27 9.40 -31.24
CA ASN A 160 24.42 10.02 -31.90
C ASN A 160 24.38 9.64 -33.38
N TRP A 161 24.52 10.64 -34.24
CA TRP A 161 24.56 10.43 -35.68
C TRP A 161 25.71 11.21 -36.29
N THR A 162 26.10 10.81 -37.50
CA THR A 162 27.09 11.51 -38.31
C THR A 162 26.43 11.85 -39.64
N ASP A 163 26.49 13.12 -40.03
CA ASP A 163 26.08 13.56 -41.35
C ASP A 163 27.18 13.21 -42.34
N TRP A 164 26.81 12.72 -43.51
CA TRP A 164 27.77 12.24 -44.51
C TRP A 164 27.64 12.96 -45.83
N ASP A 165 28.80 13.21 -46.44
CA ASP A 165 28.89 13.71 -47.77
C ASP A 165 28.72 12.59 -48.80
N MET A 166 28.25 12.96 -49.99
CA MET A 166 28.06 12.05 -51.10
C MET A 166 28.63 12.58 -52.41
N SER A 167 29.26 11.68 -53.16
CA SER A 167 29.69 11.89 -54.54
C SER A 167 29.27 10.70 -55.39
N GLY A 168 28.48 10.92 -56.44
CA GLY A 168 28.05 9.87 -57.35
C GLY A 168 27.28 8.72 -56.69
N GLY A 169 26.53 8.97 -55.61
CA GLY A 169 25.79 7.93 -54.87
C GLY A 169 26.61 7.19 -53.81
N VAL A 170 27.89 7.53 -53.63
CA VAL A 170 28.78 6.90 -52.65
C VAL A 170 29.03 7.83 -51.47
N ILE A 171 28.98 7.29 -50.25
CA ILE A 171 29.34 7.98 -49.00
C ILE A 171 30.85 8.26 -49.02
N THR A 172 31.25 9.51 -48.82
CA THR A 172 32.65 9.93 -48.91
C THR A 172 33.23 10.35 -47.57
N ASN A 173 32.84 11.52 -47.06
CA ASN A 173 33.45 12.14 -45.88
C ASN A 173 32.40 12.45 -44.82
N PRO A 174 32.72 12.29 -43.52
CA PRO A 174 31.85 12.77 -42.46
C PRO A 174 31.84 14.31 -42.48
N MET A 175 30.67 14.91 -42.29
CA MET A 175 30.45 16.35 -42.38
C MET A 175 30.26 17.00 -41.02
N GLY A 176 29.76 16.24 -40.06
CA GLY A 176 29.61 16.65 -38.68
C GLY A 176 28.89 15.58 -37.88
N ARG A 177 28.86 15.79 -36.57
CA ARG A 177 28.34 14.81 -35.62
C ARG A 177 27.28 15.45 -34.75
N GLY A 178 26.14 14.80 -34.69
CA GLY A 178 25.02 15.21 -33.88
C GLY A 178 24.80 14.32 -32.67
N LYS A 179 24.18 14.90 -31.65
CA LYS A 179 23.76 14.21 -30.44
C LYS A 179 22.41 14.75 -29.96
N LEU A 180 21.44 13.87 -29.74
CA LEU A 180 20.14 14.16 -29.12
C LEU A 180 19.99 13.27 -27.88
N THR A 181 19.62 13.89 -26.75
CA THR A 181 19.40 13.20 -25.48
C THR A 181 18.00 13.46 -24.96
N GLY A 182 17.44 12.48 -24.27
CA GLY A 182 16.12 12.60 -23.69
C GLY A 182 15.75 11.43 -22.79
N LYS A 183 14.48 11.39 -22.40
CA LYS A 183 13.94 10.34 -21.54
C LYS A 183 12.47 10.05 -21.85
N ILE A 184 12.12 8.77 -21.95
CA ILE A 184 10.74 8.30 -21.93
C ILE A 184 10.29 8.16 -20.47
N ASN A 185 9.18 8.79 -20.12
CA ASN A 185 8.63 8.78 -18.77
C ASN A 185 7.52 7.74 -18.65
N PHE A 186 7.88 6.53 -18.25
CA PHE A 186 6.95 5.42 -18.05
C PHE A 186 6.96 4.89 -16.61
N GLY A 187 6.08 3.93 -16.32
CA GLY A 187 6.12 3.16 -15.08
C GLY A 187 5.03 2.10 -14.99
N MET A 188 5.21 1.18 -14.04
CA MET A 188 4.22 0.18 -13.64
C MET A 188 3.93 0.29 -12.16
N THR A 189 2.73 -0.09 -11.77
CA THR A 189 2.32 -0.21 -10.36
C THR A 189 1.18 -1.23 -10.26
N GLN A 190 0.85 -1.68 -9.05
CA GLN A 190 -0.22 -2.65 -8.84
C GLN A 190 -1.58 -2.00 -9.11
N GLU A 191 -2.48 -2.77 -9.69
CA GLU A 191 -3.89 -2.40 -9.79
C GLU A 191 -4.72 -3.13 -8.74
N ASN A 192 -4.70 -4.46 -8.78
CA ASN A 192 -5.34 -5.34 -7.81
C ASN A 192 -4.71 -6.73 -7.85
N GLY A 193 -4.56 -7.39 -6.70
CA GLY A 193 -3.99 -8.74 -6.64
C GLY A 193 -2.67 -8.86 -7.40
N MET A 194 -2.65 -9.69 -8.45
CA MET A 194 -1.48 -9.89 -9.32
C MET A 194 -1.49 -9.06 -10.62
N THR A 195 -2.52 -8.25 -10.84
CA THR A 195 -2.67 -7.37 -12.01
C THR A 195 -1.83 -6.11 -11.83
N ALA A 196 -1.09 -5.73 -12.88
CA ALA A 196 -0.31 -4.51 -12.91
C ALA A 196 -0.94 -3.51 -13.88
N LYS A 197 -0.98 -2.23 -13.49
CA LYS A 197 -1.26 -1.13 -14.42
C LYS A 197 0.03 -0.49 -14.87
N TRP A 198 0.08 -0.09 -16.13
CA TRP A 198 1.23 0.54 -16.76
C TRP A 198 0.83 1.86 -17.40
N GLN A 199 1.80 2.75 -17.56
CA GLN A 199 1.61 4.01 -18.28
C GLN A 199 2.90 4.50 -18.94
N VAL A 200 2.75 5.11 -20.12
CA VAL A 200 3.73 5.99 -20.75
C VAL A 200 3.16 7.40 -20.71
N ARG A 201 3.68 8.22 -19.81
CA ARG A 201 3.17 9.57 -19.54
C ARG A 201 3.59 10.55 -20.63
N SER A 202 4.88 10.58 -20.92
CA SER A 202 5.47 11.56 -21.81
C SER A 202 6.85 11.13 -22.31
N VAL A 203 7.39 11.89 -23.26
CA VAL A 203 8.80 11.86 -23.62
C VAL A 203 9.39 13.26 -23.46
N THR A 204 10.55 13.36 -22.84
CA THR A 204 11.28 14.61 -22.62
C THR A 204 12.50 14.66 -23.52
N LEU A 205 12.61 15.70 -24.33
CA LEU A 205 13.82 16.05 -25.07
C LEU A 205 14.66 17.00 -24.22
N SER A 206 15.89 16.61 -23.92
CA SER A 206 16.78 17.35 -23.02
C SER A 206 17.64 18.32 -23.81
N ASN A 207 18.59 17.79 -24.59
CA ASN A 207 19.57 18.59 -25.33
C ASN A 207 19.76 18.02 -26.72
N VAL A 208 20.03 18.91 -27.68
CA VAL A 208 20.47 18.56 -29.02
C VAL A 208 21.67 19.40 -29.40
N SER A 209 22.70 18.76 -29.93
CA SER A 209 23.94 19.43 -30.34
C SER A 209 24.43 18.88 -31.66
N TYR A 210 25.13 19.72 -32.42
CA TYR A 210 25.81 19.33 -33.63
C TYR A 210 27.17 19.99 -33.69
N THR A 211 28.20 19.21 -34.04
CA THR A 211 29.57 19.69 -34.24
C THR A 211 29.95 19.50 -35.69
N THR A 212 30.21 20.61 -36.41
CA THR A 212 30.66 20.57 -37.79
C THR A 212 32.11 20.08 -37.91
N LEU A 213 32.44 19.39 -39.01
CA LEU A 213 33.81 19.11 -39.47
C LEU A 213 34.26 20.08 -40.58
N ASN A 214 33.43 21.07 -40.91
CA ASN A 214 33.67 22.17 -41.86
C ASN A 214 34.15 21.72 -43.24
N VAL A 215 33.47 20.73 -43.83
CA VAL A 215 33.84 20.14 -45.14
C VAL A 215 33.25 20.94 -46.30
N ARG A 216 31.91 21.03 -46.38
CA ARG A 216 31.14 21.84 -47.35
C ARG A 216 29.73 22.10 -46.82
N SER A 217 28.98 22.97 -47.49
CA SER A 217 27.58 23.25 -47.13
C SER A 217 26.63 22.21 -47.71
N LEU A 218 25.98 21.43 -46.85
CA LEU A 218 24.78 20.65 -47.14
C LEU A 218 23.76 20.89 -46.03
N GLU A 219 22.49 20.79 -46.38
CA GLU A 219 21.36 21.02 -45.48
C GLU A 219 20.81 19.69 -44.96
N PHE A 220 20.53 19.69 -43.65
CA PHE A 220 19.95 18.57 -42.91
C PHE A 220 18.82 19.08 -42.03
N VAL A 221 17.86 18.21 -41.75
CA VAL A 221 16.74 18.53 -40.88
C VAL A 221 16.55 17.43 -39.85
N ILE A 222 16.73 17.79 -38.59
CA ILE A 222 16.42 16.92 -37.45
C ILE A 222 14.92 17.00 -37.19
N LYS A 223 14.26 15.84 -37.12
CA LYS A 223 12.83 15.73 -36.80
C LYS A 223 12.60 14.70 -35.71
N PHE A 224 11.74 15.04 -34.77
CA PHE A 224 11.28 14.13 -33.73
C PHE A 224 9.76 14.04 -33.77
N TYR A 225 9.26 12.84 -33.93
CA TYR A 225 7.83 12.55 -33.98
C TYR A 225 7.41 11.75 -32.77
N VAL A 226 6.21 12.03 -32.27
CA VAL A 226 5.51 11.15 -31.34
C VAL A 226 4.32 10.54 -32.08
N PRO A 227 4.28 9.20 -32.26
CA PRO A 227 3.15 8.51 -32.87
C PRO A 227 1.85 8.88 -32.15
N THR A 228 0.87 9.35 -32.90
CA THR A 228 -0.52 9.41 -32.47
C THR A 228 -1.28 8.30 -33.20
N ILE A 229 -2.47 7.97 -32.71
CA ILE A 229 -3.38 6.97 -33.32
C ILE A 229 -3.67 7.29 -34.81
N ASN A 230 -3.41 8.53 -35.26
CA ASN A 230 -3.68 9.04 -36.61
C ASN A 230 -2.43 9.38 -37.45
N GLY A 231 -1.24 8.81 -37.16
CA GLY A 231 -0.08 8.93 -38.07
C GLY A 231 1.07 9.84 -37.62
N GLY A 232 1.16 10.15 -36.33
CA GLY A 232 2.34 10.80 -35.72
C GLY A 232 2.39 12.31 -35.86
N ASN A 233 2.60 13.00 -34.74
CA ASN A 233 2.77 14.45 -34.73
C ASN A 233 4.27 14.79 -34.77
N LEU A 234 4.63 15.77 -35.60
CA LEU A 234 5.96 16.38 -35.56
C LEU A 234 6.05 17.29 -34.34
N GLU A 235 6.97 16.98 -33.44
CA GLU A 235 7.07 17.65 -32.13
C GLU A 235 8.35 18.46 -32.00
N TYR A 236 9.38 18.13 -32.76
CA TYR A 236 10.58 18.92 -32.83
C TYR A 236 11.12 18.90 -34.26
N GLU A 237 11.49 20.07 -34.75
CA GLU A 237 12.14 20.24 -36.04
C GLU A 237 13.28 21.24 -35.90
N ARG A 238 14.43 20.91 -36.49
CA ARG A 238 15.55 21.83 -36.61
C ARG A 238 16.27 21.60 -37.92
N ALA A 239 16.16 22.59 -38.80
CA ALA A 239 17.05 22.71 -39.93
C ALA A 239 18.45 23.14 -39.45
N HIS A 240 19.49 22.57 -40.06
CA HIS A 240 20.86 23.02 -39.90
C HIS A 240 21.65 22.76 -41.18
N ASN A 241 22.86 23.32 -41.21
CA ASN A 241 23.84 23.00 -42.25
C ASN A 241 25.09 22.40 -41.62
N SER A 242 25.88 21.76 -42.47
CA SER A 242 27.14 21.12 -42.09
C SER A 242 28.32 22.08 -41.90
N LEU A 243 28.13 23.40 -41.88
CA LEU A 243 29.21 24.40 -41.68
C LEU A 243 29.18 25.06 -40.29
N THR A 244 28.09 24.93 -39.54
CA THR A 244 27.93 25.61 -38.24
C THR A 244 27.61 24.62 -37.14
N SER A 245 28.36 24.67 -36.05
CA SER A 245 28.03 23.94 -34.82
C SER A 245 26.91 24.63 -34.06
N PHE A 246 26.14 23.85 -33.29
CA PHE A 246 25.14 24.37 -32.37
C PHE A 246 24.99 23.47 -31.15
N SER A 247 24.38 24.01 -30.09
CA SER A 247 23.94 23.25 -28.93
C SER A 247 22.72 23.94 -28.31
N ASP A 248 21.58 23.27 -28.31
CA ASP A 248 20.35 23.77 -27.71
C ASP A 248 19.94 22.90 -26.52
N THR A 249 19.55 23.58 -25.45
CA THR A 249 18.80 22.99 -24.35
C THR A 249 17.31 23.09 -24.69
N LEU A 250 16.67 21.95 -24.92
CA LEU A 250 15.27 21.88 -25.35
C LEU A 250 14.33 21.91 -24.14
N ASN A 251 14.57 21.04 -23.15
CA ASN A 251 13.69 20.80 -22.00
C ASN A 251 12.19 20.64 -22.38
N LYS A 252 11.91 20.08 -23.56
CA LYS A 252 10.55 19.94 -24.09
C LYS A 252 9.98 18.60 -23.65
N THR A 253 8.88 18.62 -22.91
CA THR A 253 8.14 17.41 -22.53
C THR A 253 6.87 17.28 -23.36
N ILE A 254 6.76 16.18 -24.09
CA ILE A 254 5.67 15.88 -25.01
C ILE A 254 4.79 14.80 -24.39
N PRO A 255 3.49 15.05 -24.17
CA PRO A 255 2.59 14.06 -23.58
C PRO A 255 2.31 12.90 -24.55
N ILE A 256 2.24 11.69 -24.01
CA ILE A 256 1.92 10.45 -24.75
C ILE A 256 0.61 9.84 -24.23
N ASN A 257 0.41 9.84 -22.91
CA ASN A 257 -0.82 9.41 -22.23
C ASN A 257 -1.32 8.00 -22.58
N LEU A 258 -0.42 7.07 -22.92
CA LEU A 258 -0.77 5.66 -23.10
C LEU A 258 -0.81 4.97 -21.73
N ASN A 259 -1.83 4.14 -21.50
CA ASN A 259 -1.98 3.38 -20.26
C ASN A 259 -2.80 2.12 -20.50
N GLY A 260 -2.73 1.20 -19.55
CA GLY A 260 -3.52 -0.03 -19.55
C GLY A 260 -3.21 -0.91 -18.34
N SER A 261 -3.77 -2.12 -18.35
CA SER A 261 -3.53 -3.15 -17.34
C SER A 261 -3.02 -4.44 -17.97
N LEU A 262 -2.27 -5.22 -17.18
CA LEU A 262 -1.70 -6.51 -17.53
C LEU A 262 -2.03 -7.50 -16.43
N GLY A 263 -2.78 -8.54 -16.79
CA GLY A 263 -2.97 -9.71 -15.95
C GLY A 263 -1.67 -10.52 -15.79
N PRO A 264 -1.68 -11.54 -14.93
CA PRO A 264 -0.54 -12.44 -14.72
C PRO A 264 -0.06 -13.07 -16.03
N GLY A 265 1.23 -12.97 -16.32
CA GLY A 265 1.87 -13.58 -17.50
C GLY A 265 1.65 -12.82 -18.82
N GLN A 266 1.05 -11.63 -18.80
CA GLN A 266 0.80 -10.82 -19.99
C GLN A 266 1.88 -9.75 -20.22
N ASP A 267 1.98 -9.30 -21.47
CA ASP A 267 2.79 -8.14 -21.87
C ASP A 267 2.05 -7.26 -22.89
N THR A 268 2.50 -6.01 -23.05
CA THR A 268 1.87 -5.04 -23.96
C THR A 268 2.19 -5.25 -25.44
N GLY A 269 3.11 -6.15 -25.78
CA GLY A 269 3.89 -6.05 -27.01
C GLY A 269 4.76 -4.78 -27.02
N TRP A 270 5.45 -4.57 -28.13
CA TRP A 270 6.28 -3.38 -28.33
C TRP A 270 5.44 -2.18 -28.75
N LEU A 271 5.39 -1.17 -27.89
CA LEU A 271 4.74 0.11 -28.13
C LEU A 271 5.75 1.09 -28.71
N GLN A 272 5.46 1.66 -29.88
CA GLN A 272 6.28 2.73 -30.45
C GLN A 272 5.96 4.06 -29.78
N ILE A 273 6.98 4.69 -29.20
CA ILE A 273 6.87 5.88 -28.36
C ILE A 273 7.26 7.13 -29.14
N PHE A 274 8.26 7.02 -30.01
CA PHE A 274 8.71 8.13 -30.84
C PHE A 274 9.43 7.62 -32.09
N THR A 275 9.61 8.51 -33.07
CA THR A 275 10.51 8.32 -34.21
C THR A 275 11.44 9.52 -34.30
N PHE A 276 12.74 9.26 -34.29
CA PHE A 276 13.78 10.23 -34.59
C PHE A 276 14.16 10.11 -36.07
N LYS A 277 14.29 11.26 -36.74
CA LYS A 277 14.82 11.35 -38.10
C LYS A 277 15.90 12.42 -38.15
N ASP A 278 17.06 12.05 -38.66
CA ASP A 278 17.99 13.02 -39.22
C ASP A 278 17.89 12.90 -40.75
N GLN A 279 17.40 13.95 -41.41
CA GLN A 279 17.01 13.92 -42.81
C GLN A 279 17.92 14.82 -43.64
N GLY A 280 18.81 14.22 -44.42
CA GLY A 280 19.51 14.87 -45.52
C GLY A 280 18.76 14.71 -46.84
N LEU A 281 19.24 15.39 -47.89
CA LEU A 281 18.66 15.31 -49.25
C LEU A 281 18.75 13.90 -49.87
N VAL A 282 19.71 13.08 -49.44
CA VAL A 282 20.02 11.79 -50.09
C VAL A 282 20.08 10.63 -49.10
N LEU A 283 20.51 10.88 -47.85
CA LEU A 283 20.53 9.88 -46.79
C LEU A 283 19.79 10.40 -45.58
N SER A 284 19.13 9.47 -44.89
CA SER A 284 18.45 9.74 -43.63
C SER A 284 18.79 8.66 -42.61
N SER A 285 18.87 9.05 -41.34
CA SER A 285 18.82 8.11 -40.23
C SER A 285 17.41 8.13 -39.66
N ILE A 286 16.72 7.00 -39.66
CA ILE A 286 15.35 6.89 -39.14
C ILE A 286 15.32 5.79 -38.08
N VAL A 287 14.91 6.16 -36.87
CA VAL A 287 14.94 5.27 -35.72
C VAL A 287 13.69 5.43 -34.87
N ASP A 288 13.08 4.30 -34.53
CA ASP A 288 11.96 4.24 -33.60
C ASP A 288 12.42 3.87 -32.19
N GLY A 289 11.91 4.60 -31.19
CA GLY A 289 12.03 4.22 -29.78
C GLY A 289 10.81 3.43 -29.35
N GLN A 290 11.01 2.24 -28.77
CA GLN A 290 9.93 1.35 -28.35
C GLN A 290 10.07 0.91 -26.89
N VAL A 291 8.94 0.70 -26.22
CA VAL A 291 8.86 0.21 -24.84
C VAL A 291 7.87 -0.95 -24.76
N LYS A 292 8.14 -1.92 -23.90
CA LYS A 292 7.24 -3.05 -23.61
C LYS A 292 7.17 -3.26 -22.10
N PHE A 293 5.96 -3.45 -21.58
CA PHE A 293 5.71 -3.74 -20.18
C PHE A 293 5.32 -5.20 -20.04
N ILE A 294 5.88 -5.88 -19.03
CA ILE A 294 5.67 -7.31 -18.80
C ILE A 294 5.27 -7.53 -17.34
N ASN A 295 4.23 -8.32 -17.13
CA ASN A 295 3.84 -8.82 -15.82
C ASN A 295 4.24 -10.30 -15.68
N ASN A 296 5.43 -10.59 -15.13
CA ASN A 296 5.89 -11.97 -14.93
C ASN A 296 5.28 -12.65 -13.68
N ASN A 297 4.25 -12.06 -13.04
CA ASN A 297 3.48 -12.79 -12.03
C ASN A 297 2.89 -14.04 -12.69
N LYS A 298 3.17 -15.21 -12.11
CA LYS A 298 2.61 -16.49 -12.57
C LYS A 298 1.46 -16.87 -11.64
N THR A 299 0.41 -17.47 -12.19
CA THR A 299 -0.62 -18.11 -11.38
C THR A 299 0.01 -19.12 -10.43
N SER A 300 -0.52 -19.20 -9.21
CA SER A 300 -0.05 -20.17 -8.23
C SER A 300 -0.17 -21.60 -8.78
N VAL A 301 0.83 -22.41 -8.48
CA VAL A 301 0.75 -23.86 -8.72
C VAL A 301 -0.26 -24.41 -7.70
N PRO A 302 -1.14 -25.36 -8.07
CA PRO A 302 -2.03 -26.01 -7.12
C PRO A 302 -1.24 -26.58 -5.94
N PRO A 303 -1.76 -26.48 -4.70
CA PRO A 303 -1.10 -27.08 -3.54
C PRO A 303 -1.01 -28.60 -3.75
N TYR A 304 0.10 -29.17 -3.30
CA TYR A 304 0.21 -30.63 -3.18
C TYR A 304 -0.81 -31.06 -2.09
N ILE A 305 -1.81 -31.85 -2.49
CA ILE A 305 -2.83 -32.41 -1.59
C ILE A 305 -2.26 -33.65 -0.92
#